data_AF-A0A7C5GD11-F1
#
_entry.id   AF-A0A7C5GD11-F1
#
_cell.length_a   1.000
_cell.length_b   1.000
_cell.length_c   1.000
_cell.angle_alpha   90.00
_cell.angle_beta   90.00
_cell.angle_gamma   90.00
#
_symmetry.space_group_name_H-M   'P 1'
#
loop_
_entity.id
_entity.type
_entity.pdbx_description
1 polymer ?
#
loop_
_entity_poly.entity_id
_entity_poly.type
_entity_poly.pdbx_seq_one_letter_code
_entity_poly.pdbx_strand_id
1 'polypeptide(L)'
;MHLRIIAAVVGVLMGSPATADILPFDNSWREQGFLRLWTNEYQLEGVRLGVVSNGTVSLLYRAVPRELWEANAASWRWVVREGVRATDLTVKGGDD
;
A
#
# COMPACT_ATOMS: atom_id res chain seq x y z
N MET A 1 31.29 -56.68 -7.92
CA MET A 1 30.85 -56.03 -9.19
C MET A 1 30.11 -54.77 -8.81
N HIS A 2 30.62 -53.61 -9.25
CA HIS A 2 30.33 -52.30 -8.67
C HIS A 2 28.95 -51.75 -9.06
N LEU A 3 28.23 -51.31 -8.03
CA LEU A 3 27.05 -50.45 -8.05
C LEU A 3 27.38 -49.09 -8.69
N ARG A 4 26.64 -48.65 -9.71
CA ARG A 4 26.49 -47.22 -10.09
C ARG A 4 25.14 -46.95 -10.76
N ILE A 5 24.11 -46.75 -9.93
CA ILE A 5 22.88 -46.08 -10.36
C ILE A 5 23.22 -44.59 -10.47
N ILE A 6 23.13 -44.03 -11.67
CA ILE A 6 23.39 -42.62 -11.95
C ILE A 6 22.29 -41.79 -11.29
N ALA A 7 22.68 -40.97 -10.30
CA ALA A 7 21.80 -40.06 -9.60
C ALA A 7 21.42 -38.88 -10.51
N ALA A 8 20.15 -38.76 -10.85
CA ALA A 8 19.57 -37.52 -11.33
C ALA A 8 19.33 -36.60 -10.13
N VAL A 9 20.18 -35.59 -9.94
CA VAL A 9 19.93 -34.52 -8.95
C VAL A 9 18.84 -33.62 -9.52
N VAL A 10 17.62 -33.82 -9.05
CA VAL A 10 16.52 -32.87 -9.22
C VAL A 10 16.83 -31.68 -8.32
N GLY A 11 17.28 -30.58 -8.90
CA GLY A 11 17.38 -29.29 -8.23
C GLY A 11 15.98 -28.72 -8.02
N VAL A 12 15.29 -29.14 -6.97
CA VAL A 12 14.06 -28.47 -6.52
C VAL A 12 14.48 -27.09 -6.01
N LEU A 13 14.02 -26.05 -6.69
CA LEU A 13 14.08 -24.67 -6.24
C LEU A 13 13.40 -24.59 -4.87
N MET A 14 14.18 -24.58 -3.79
CA MET A 14 13.71 -24.28 -2.45
C MET A 14 13.47 -22.77 -2.34
N GLY A 15 12.38 -22.30 -2.94
CA GLY A 15 11.83 -20.98 -2.62
C GLY A 15 11.13 -21.08 -1.27
N SER A 16 11.71 -20.49 -0.22
CA SER A 16 11.01 -20.31 1.05
C SER A 16 9.74 -19.48 0.79
N PRO A 17 8.60 -19.80 1.43
CA PRO A 17 7.42 -18.94 1.34
C PRO A 17 7.81 -17.54 1.83
N ALA A 18 7.62 -16.53 0.98
CA ALA A 18 7.81 -15.15 1.39
C ALA A 18 6.74 -14.82 2.43
N THR A 19 7.16 -14.63 3.69
CA THR A 19 6.29 -14.07 4.72
C THR A 19 6.22 -12.56 4.49
N ALA A 20 5.02 -12.04 4.25
CA ALA A 20 4.82 -10.61 4.13
C ALA A 20 4.62 -10.03 5.53
N ASP A 21 5.52 -9.16 5.96
CA ASP A 21 5.34 -8.41 7.19
C ASP A 21 4.26 -7.33 7.01
N ILE A 22 3.48 -7.12 8.05
CA ILE A 22 2.40 -6.12 8.06
C ILE A 22 2.99 -4.79 8.52
N LEU A 23 2.80 -3.74 7.73
CA LEU A 23 2.99 -2.35 8.17
C LEU A 23 1.68 -1.85 8.80
N PRO A 24 1.56 -1.81 10.14
CA PRO A 24 0.34 -1.30 10.76
C PRO A 24 0.15 0.19 10.46
N PHE A 25 -1.10 0.58 10.21
CA PHE A 25 -1.57 1.96 10.25
C PHE A 25 -1.70 2.38 11.71
N ASP A 26 -0.62 2.94 12.25
CA ASP A 26 -0.46 3.40 13.63
C ASP A 26 0.22 4.79 13.67
N ASN A 27 0.59 5.25 14.87
CA ASN A 27 1.19 6.57 15.06
C ASN A 27 2.61 6.75 14.45
N SER A 28 3.16 5.73 13.77
CA SER A 28 4.40 5.89 12.99
C SER A 28 4.19 6.57 11.64
N TRP A 29 2.93 6.68 11.19
CA TRP A 29 2.56 7.43 10.00
C TRP A 29 2.48 8.93 10.30
N ARG A 30 2.87 9.72 9.29
CA ARG A 30 2.90 11.17 9.31
C ARG A 30 2.11 11.72 8.15
N GLU A 31 1.41 12.80 8.41
CA GLU A 31 0.71 13.54 7.39
C GLU A 31 1.58 14.70 6.88
N GLN A 32 1.61 14.88 5.56
CA GLN A 32 2.18 16.02 4.88
C GLN A 32 1.05 16.75 4.16
N GLY A 33 0.69 17.93 4.67
CA GLY A 33 -0.19 18.86 3.96
C GLY A 33 0.54 19.58 2.82
N PHE A 34 -0.23 20.20 1.94
CA PHE A 34 0.29 21.06 0.88
C PHE A 34 -0.02 22.53 1.18
N LEU A 35 0.90 23.43 0.81
CA LEU A 35 0.75 24.85 1.10
C LEU A 35 -0.55 25.39 0.48
N ARG A 36 -1.37 26.10 1.29
CA ARG A 36 -2.69 26.68 0.91
C ARG A 36 -3.80 25.66 0.62
N LEU A 37 -3.58 24.37 0.84
CA LEU A 37 -4.61 23.34 0.67
C LEU A 37 -5.01 22.76 2.04
N TRP A 38 -6.28 22.39 2.17
CA TRP A 38 -6.76 21.65 3.34
C TRP A 38 -6.35 20.18 3.24
N THR A 39 -6.22 19.54 4.39
CA THR A 39 -5.69 18.17 4.50
C THR A 39 -6.79 17.13 4.62
N ASN A 40 -6.53 15.90 4.20
CA ASN A 40 -7.46 14.79 4.37
C ASN A 40 -7.63 14.42 5.84
N GLU A 41 -8.67 13.64 6.15
CA GLU A 41 -8.80 12.96 7.44
C GLU A 41 -8.38 11.50 7.28
N TYR A 42 -7.47 11.02 8.14
CA TYR A 42 -7.00 9.64 8.15
C TYR A 42 -7.42 8.92 9.42
N GLN A 43 -7.99 7.72 9.27
CA GLN A 43 -8.26 6.80 10.39
C GLN A 43 -7.28 5.63 10.35
N LEU A 44 -6.39 5.57 11.35
CA LEU A 44 -5.33 4.58 11.46
C LEU A 44 -5.81 3.41 12.34
N GLU A 45 -6.21 2.28 11.72
CA GLU A 45 -6.88 1.16 12.38
C GLU A 45 -6.02 -0.13 12.36
N GLY A 46 -4.70 0.00 12.39
CA GLY A 46 -3.76 -1.12 12.36
C GLY A 46 -3.72 -1.83 11.00
N VAL A 47 -4.67 -2.72 10.72
CA VAL A 47 -4.74 -3.46 9.44
C VAL A 47 -5.53 -2.72 8.36
N ARG A 48 -6.15 -1.59 8.71
CA ARG A 48 -7.00 -0.79 7.83
C ARG A 48 -6.63 0.68 7.92
N LEU A 49 -6.78 1.38 6.79
CA LEU A 49 -6.67 2.82 6.67
C LEU A 49 -8.01 3.36 6.16
N GLY A 50 -8.62 4.26 6.92
CA GLY A 50 -9.71 5.11 6.45
C GLY A 50 -9.16 6.42 5.90
N VAL A 51 -9.75 6.90 4.81
CA VAL A 51 -9.41 8.18 4.17
C VAL A 51 -10.69 8.90 3.83
N VAL A 52 -10.83 10.14 4.29
CA VAL A 52 -11.88 11.07 3.85
C VAL A 52 -11.21 12.25 3.15
N SER A 53 -11.62 12.49 1.90
CA SER A 53 -11.15 13.60 1.07
C SER A 53 -12.34 14.43 0.62
N ASN A 54 -12.55 15.58 1.27
CA ASN A 54 -13.68 16.47 0.98
C ASN A 54 -13.17 17.86 0.63
N GLY A 55 -12.91 18.10 -0.66
CA GLY A 55 -12.25 19.34 -1.11
C GLY A 55 -10.83 19.51 -0.53
N THR A 56 -10.20 18.41 -0.13
CA THR A 56 -8.93 18.36 0.58
C THR A 56 -7.92 17.49 -0.15
N VAL A 57 -6.64 17.71 0.14
CA VAL A 57 -5.54 16.89 -0.36
C VAL A 57 -4.36 16.93 0.60
N SER A 58 -3.85 15.75 0.94
CA SER A 58 -2.61 15.58 1.70
C SER A 58 -2.01 14.21 1.43
N LEU A 59 -0.78 13.99 1.89
CA LEU A 59 -0.08 12.72 1.81
C LEU A 59 0.08 12.13 3.21
N LEU A 60 -0.31 10.86 3.39
CA LEU A 60 0.08 10.07 4.56
C LEU A 60 1.29 9.20 4.20
N TYR A 61 2.36 9.28 4.98
CA TYR A 61 3.60 8.56 4.72
C TYR A 61 4.25 8.05 6.01
N ARG A 62 5.04 6.98 5.90
CA ARG A 62 5.95 6.52 6.96
C ARG A 62 7.26 6.06 6.36
N ALA A 63 8.32 6.11 7.16
CA ALA A 63 9.54 5.39 6.82
C ALA A 63 9.30 3.88 6.96
N VAL A 64 9.85 3.10 6.03
CA VAL A 64 9.86 1.64 6.11
C VAL A 64 10.89 1.22 7.16
N PRO A 65 10.53 0.35 8.14
CA PRO A 65 11.48 -0.21 9.10
C PRO A 65 12.67 -0.88 8.39
N ARG A 66 13.86 -0.79 8.98
CA ARG A 66 15.11 -1.28 8.36
C ARG A 66 15.04 -2.76 8.04
N GLU A 67 14.34 -3.52 8.86
CA GLU A 67 14.13 -4.96 8.75
C GLU A 67 13.42 -5.34 7.44
N LEU A 68 12.69 -4.39 6.84
CA LEU A 68 11.89 -4.58 5.63
C LEU A 68 12.51 -3.93 4.38
N TRP A 69 13.75 -3.41 4.45
CA TRP A 69 14.36 -2.73 3.30
C TRP A 69 14.67 -3.66 2.13
N GLU A 70 14.88 -4.95 2.38
CA GLU A 70 15.06 -5.97 1.33
C GLU A 70 13.71 -6.42 0.71
N ALA A 71 12.57 -5.92 1.21
CA ALA A 71 11.27 -6.21 0.63
C ALA A 71 11.13 -5.52 -0.73
N ASN A 72 10.76 -6.29 -1.76
CA ASN A 72 10.65 -5.79 -3.14
C ASN A 72 9.20 -5.51 -3.58
N ALA A 73 8.23 -5.80 -2.72
CA ALA A 73 6.81 -5.62 -3.03
C ALA A 73 6.03 -5.28 -1.76
N ALA A 74 4.97 -4.49 -1.95
CA ALA A 74 3.92 -4.25 -0.97
C ALA A 74 2.57 -4.36 -1.68
N SER A 75 1.53 -4.78 -0.95
CA SER A 75 0.19 -4.90 -1.53
C SER A 75 -0.86 -4.45 -0.55
N TRP A 76 -1.88 -3.77 -1.08
CA TRP A 76 -3.05 -3.36 -0.33
C TRP A 76 -4.28 -3.62 -1.19
N ARG A 77 -5.39 -3.97 -0.54
CA ARG A 77 -6.71 -3.92 -1.16
C ARG A 77 -7.41 -2.66 -0.71
N TRP A 78 -8.07 -1.98 -1.62
CA TRP A 78 -8.79 -0.74 -1.35
C TRP A 78 -10.18 -0.78 -2.00
N VAL A 79 -11.07 0.06 -1.50
CA VAL A 79 -12.42 0.25 -2.03
C VAL A 79 -12.83 1.71 -1.80
N VAL A 80 -13.51 2.30 -2.78
CA VAL A 80 -14.18 3.60 -2.62
C VAL A 80 -15.57 3.34 -2.06
N ARG A 81 -15.86 3.88 -0.87
CA ARG A 81 -17.20 3.79 -0.27
C ARG A 81 -18.12 4.89 -0.77
N GLU A 82 -17.58 6.09 -0.93
CA GLU A 82 -18.28 7.27 -1.43
C GLU A 82 -17.37 7.99 -2.41
N GLY A 83 -17.89 8.21 -3.62
CA GLY A 83 -17.17 8.91 -4.69
C GLY A 83 -17.63 10.36 -4.81
N VAL A 84 -16.93 11.12 -5.66
CA VAL A 84 -17.40 12.45 -6.06
C VAL A 84 -18.72 12.34 -6.83
N ARG A 85 -19.60 13.32 -6.66
CA ARG A 85 -20.82 13.42 -7.47
C ARG A 85 -20.44 13.66 -8.94
N ALA A 86 -21.32 13.25 -9.86
CA ALA A 86 -21.13 13.56 -11.27
C ALA A 86 -21.06 15.07 -11.49
N THR A 87 -20.08 15.50 -12.30
CA THR A 87 -19.95 16.90 -12.70
C THR A 87 -21.15 17.30 -13.57
N ASP A 88 -21.75 18.44 -13.26
CA ASP A 88 -22.76 19.06 -14.14
C ASP A 88 -22.07 19.74 -15.33
N LEU A 89 -22.15 19.11 -16.50
CA LEU A 89 -21.53 19.59 -17.74
C LEU A 89 -22.23 20.83 -18.34
N THR A 90 -23.33 21.30 -17.76
CA THR A 90 -23.98 22.56 -18.18
C THR A 90 -23.31 23.80 -17.57
N VAL A 91 -22.46 23.62 -16.56
CA VAL A 91 -21.71 24.68 -15.90
C VAL A 91 -20.24 24.62 -16.35
N LYS A 92 -19.79 25.66 -17.04
CA LYS A 92 -18.39 25.76 -17.48
C LYS A 92 -17.46 25.94 -16.27
N GLY A 93 -16.40 25.14 -16.20
CA GLY A 93 -15.35 25.23 -15.17
C GLY A 93 -15.73 24.56 -13.84
N GLY A 94 -16.67 23.62 -13.85
CA GLY A 94 -17.03 22.82 -12.67
C GLY A 94 -16.30 21.47 -12.58
N ASP A 95 -15.58 21.07 -13.63
CA ASP A 95 -14.73 19.88 -13.72
C ASP A 95 -13.24 20.16 -13.43
N ASP A 96 -12.86 21.44 -13.40
CA ASP A 96 -11.52 21.95 -13.08
C ASP A 96 -11.35 22.24 -11.57
#